data_AF-E8N5K9-F1
#
_entry.id   AF-E8N5K9-F1
#
_cell.length_a   1.000
_cell.length_b   1.000
_cell.length_c   1.000
_cell.angle_alpha   90.00
_cell.angle_beta   90.00
_cell.angle_gamma   90.00
#
_symmetry.space_group_name_H-M   'P 1'
#
loop_
_entity.id
_entity.type
_entity.pdbx_description
1 polymer ?
#
loop_
_entity_poly.entity_id
_entity_poly.type
_entity_poly.pdbx_seq_one_letter_code
_entity_poly.pdbx_strand_id
1 'polypeptide(L)' 'MLNLFSRLLDRLSEFLASRKGLLPLIGMLLIFLNLLFSIFAPSGWLAQTDLLLHIGIILAIFGIMLAWAL' A
#
# COMPACT_ATOMS: atom_id res chain seq x y z
N MET A 1 5.04 -3.60 26.12
CA MET A 1 5.43 -4.07 24.78
C MET A 1 4.43 -3.67 23.68
N LEU A 2 3.77 -2.50 23.78
CA LEU A 2 2.88 -1.95 22.73
C LEU A 2 3.40 -0.65 22.10
N ASN A 3 4.43 -0.04 22.70
CA ASN A 3 4.84 1.34 22.38
C ASN A 3 5.48 1.49 21.00
N LEU A 4 6.10 0.44 20.45
CA LEU A 4 6.68 0.50 19.10
C LEU A 4 5.60 0.48 18.03
N PHE A 5 4.56 -0.32 18.21
CA PHE A 5 3.44 -0.39 17.26
C PHE A 5 2.63 0.90 17.27
N SER A 6 2.31 1.43 18.46
CA SER A 6 1.64 2.73 18.59
C SER A 6 2.48 3.87 18.01
N ARG A 7 3.79 3.93 18.27
CA ARG A 7 4.66 4.98 17.71
C ARG A 7 4.84 4.89 16.19
N LEU A 8 4.87 3.67 15.63
CA LEU A 8 4.88 3.48 14.19
C LEU A 8 3.56 3.92 13.57
N LEU A 9 2.43 3.57 14.20
CA LEU A 9 1.11 3.97 13.75
C LEU A 9 0.91 5.48 13.86
N ASP A 10 1.37 6.11 14.94
CA ASP A 10 1.33 7.57 15.11
C ASP A 10 2.14 8.27 14.03
N ARG A 11 3.38 7.81 13.76
CA ARG A 11 4.21 8.37 12.67
C ARG A 11 3.60 8.14 11.30
N LEU A 12 3.01 6.97 11.06
CA LEU A 12 2.31 6.69 9.81
C LEU A 12 1.11 7.63 9.67
N SER A 13 0.31 7.80 10.71
CA SER A 13 -0.82 8.74 10.75
C SER A 13 -0.37 10.18 10.50
N GLU A 14 0.70 10.63 11.15
CA GLU A 14 1.22 12.00 11.00
C GLU A 14 1.78 12.22 9.58
N PHE A 15 2.43 11.21 9.01
CA PHE A 15 2.93 11.22 7.64
C PHE A 15 1.80 11.19 6.61
N LEU A 16 0.78 10.35 6.83
CA LEU A 16 -0.44 10.25 6.00
C LEU A 16 -1.30 11.51 6.09
N ALA A 17 -1.40 12.14 7.26
CA ALA A 17 -2.15 13.38 7.48
C ALA A 17 -1.48 14.58 6.78
N SER A 18 -0.16 14.60 6.68
CA SER A 18 0.60 15.67 6.03
C SER A 18 0.46 15.66 4.50
N ARG A 19 0.35 14.49 3.86
CA ARG A 19 0.27 14.39 2.39
C ARG A 19 -0.92 13.54 1.97
N LYS A 20 -1.99 14.22 1.53
CA LYS A 20 -3.29 13.70 1.05
C LYS A 20 -3.23 12.78 -0.20
N GLY A 21 -2.17 11.99 -0.37
CA GLY A 21 -1.96 11.11 -1.51
C GLY A 21 -0.96 9.98 -1.25
N LEU A 22 -0.46 9.84 -0.03
CA LEU A 22 0.49 8.78 0.34
C LEU A 22 -0.11 7.38 0.27
N LEU A 23 -1.35 7.20 0.74
CA LEU A 23 -2.00 5.90 0.70
C LEU A 23 -2.27 5.42 -0.74
N PRO A 24 -2.77 6.28 -1.67
CA PRO A 24 -2.75 5.99 -3.11
C PRO A 24 -1.39 5.60 -3.66
N LEU A 25 -0.34 6.32 -3.23
CA LEU A 25 1.02 6.12 -3.70
C LEU A 25 1.59 4.76 -3.24
N ILE A 26 1.29 4.35 -2.01
CA ILE A 26 1.64 3.01 -1.49
C ILE A 26 0.91 1.93 -2.28
N GLY A 27 -0.38 2.13 -2.57
CA GLY A 27 -1.16 1.22 -3.42
C GLY A 27 -0.56 1.09 -4.83
N MET A 28 -0.19 2.21 -5.45
CA MET A 28 0.51 2.21 -6.75
C MET A 28 1.86 1.49 -6.69
N LEU A 29 2.63 1.68 -5.61
CA LEU A 29 3.91 1.00 -5.44
C LEU A 29 3.74 -0.52 -5.31
N LEU A 30 2.71 -0.99 -4.59
CA LEU A 30 2.35 -2.41 -4.50
C LEU A 30 1.97 -3.01 -5.85
N ILE A 31 1.17 -2.30 -6.65
CA ILE A 31 0.81 -2.72 -8.01
C ILE A 31 2.07 -2.82 -8.89
N PHE A 32 2.97 -1.84 -8.79
CA PHE A 32 4.22 -1.84 -9.55
C PHE A 32 5.14 -3.00 -9.14
N LEU A 33 5.27 -3.28 -7.84
CA LEU A 33 6.02 -4.43 -7.34
C LEU A 33 5.40 -5.75 -7.80
N ASN A 34 4.06 -5.86 -7.82
CA ASN A 34 3.38 -7.04 -8.37
C ASN A 34 3.80 -7.28 -9.82
N LEU A 35 3.83 -6.23 -10.64
CA LEU A 35 4.27 -6.32 -12.03
C LEU A 35 5.72 -6.82 -12.13
N LEU A 36 6.63 -6.30 -11.30
CA LEU A 36 8.01 -6.78 -11.25
C LEU A 36 8.07 -8.27 -10.88
N PHE A 37 7.32 -8.71 -9.86
CA PHE A 37 7.28 -10.13 -9.50
C PHE A 37 6.73 -11.01 -10.61
N SER A 38 5.70 -10.54 -11.31
CA SER A 38 5.09 -11.27 -12.43
C SER A 38 6.07 -11.42 -13.61
N ILE A 39 6.93 -10.43 -13.85
CA ILE A 39 7.95 -10.46 -14.91
C ILE A 39 9.17 -11.31 -14.52
N PHE A 40 9.72 -11.10 -13.32
CA PHE A 40 10.99 -11.72 -12.90
C PHE A 40 10.83 -13.09 -12.24
N ALA A 41 9.68 -13.37 -11.64
CA ALA A 41 9.40 -14.60 -10.90
C ALA A 41 7.97 -15.14 -11.18
N PRO A 42 7.61 -15.41 -12.45
CA PRO A 42 6.24 -15.79 -12.83
C PRO A 42 5.75 -17.09 -12.19
N SER A 43 6.66 -18.00 -11.83
CA SER A 43 6.34 -19.26 -11.15
C SER A 43 6.15 -19.12 -9.63
N GLY A 44 6.42 -17.95 -9.06
CA GLY A 44 6.20 -17.68 -7.65
C GLY A 44 4.71 -17.62 -7.30
N TRP A 45 4.33 -18.19 -6.16
CA TRP A 45 2.94 -18.16 -5.68
C TRP A 45 2.35 -16.75 -5.58
N LEU A 46 3.17 -15.75 -5.22
CA LEU A 46 2.74 -14.34 -5.20
C LEU A 46 2.42 -13.78 -6.58
N ALA A 47 3.15 -14.19 -7.62
CA ALA A 47 2.91 -13.77 -9.00
C ALA A 47 1.68 -14.48 -9.61
N GLN A 48 1.43 -15.74 -9.23
CA GLN A 48 0.27 -16.49 -9.71
C GLN A 48 -1.07 -16.01 -9.14
N THR A 49 -1.04 -15.47 -7.92
CA THR A 49 -2.25 -15.01 -7.22
C THR A 49 -2.49 -13.50 -7.38
N ASP A 50 -1.51 -12.77 -7.93
CA ASP A 50 -1.51 -11.31 -8.00
C ASP A 50 -1.87 -10.66 -6.66
N LEU A 51 -1.46 -11.24 -5.53
CA LEU A 51 -1.87 -10.80 -4.19
C LEU A 51 -1.49 -9.34 -3.92
N LEU A 52 -0.30 -8.91 -4.37
CA LEU A 52 0.14 -7.53 -4.24
C LEU A 52 -0.71 -6.57 -5.08
N LEU A 53 -1.18 -7.02 -6.25
CA LEU A 53 -2.08 -6.24 -7.10
C LEU A 53 -3.41 -5.97 -6.37
N HIS A 54 -4.01 -7.02 -5.81
CA HIS A 54 -5.30 -6.91 -5.11
C HIS A 54 -5.19 -5.99 -3.89
N ILE A 55 -4.17 -6.19 -3.05
CA ILE A 55 -3.93 -5.34 -1.87
C ILE A 55 -3.61 -3.90 -2.30
N GLY A 56 -2.80 -3.73 -3.34
CA GLY A 56 -2.42 -2.43 -3.87
C GLY A 56 -3.60 -1.63 -4.40
N ILE A 57 -4.51 -2.27 -5.14
CA ILE A 57 -5.75 -1.64 -5.63
C ILE A 57 -6.65 -1.23 -4.48
N ILE A 58 -6.85 -2.10 -3.48
CA ILE A 58 -7.68 -1.80 -2.31
C ILE A 58 -7.12 -0.58 -1.56
N LEU A 59 -5.81 -0.58 -1.29
CA LEU A 59 -5.14 0.56 -0.64
C LEU A 59 -5.20 1.84 -1.48
N ALA A 60 -5.09 1.72 -2.81
CA ALA A 60 -5.19 2.86 -3.70
C ALA A 60 -6.58 3.51 -3.66
N ILE A 61 -7.62 2.68 -3.73
CA ILE A 61 -9.02 3.14 -3.64
C ILE A 61 -9.29 3.78 -2.29
N PHE A 62 -8.94 3.13 -1.18
CA PHE A 62 -9.09 3.70 0.17
C PHE A 62 -8.33 5.02 0.31
N GLY A 63 -7.14 5.08 -0.29
CA GLY A 63 -6.33 6.27 -0.27
C GLY A 63 -6.97 7.45 -1.02
N ILE A 64 -7.57 7.19 -2.18
CA ILE A 64 -8.26 8.22 -2.97
C ILE A 64 -9.50 8.69 -2.20
N MET A 65 -10.27 7.76 -1.62
CA MET A 65 -11.43 8.08 -0.80
C MET A 65 -11.06 8.95 0.41
N LEU A 66 -9.97 8.61 1.12
CA LEU A 66 -9.46 9.39 2.25
C LEU A 66 -8.95 10.77 1.82
N ALA A 67 -8.30 10.87 0.66
CA ALA A 67 -7.84 12.15 0.11
C ALA A 67 -9.00 13.11 -0.20
N TRP A 68 -10.16 12.57 -0.59
CA TRP A 68 -11.36 13.35 -0.89
C TRP A 68 -12.19 13.70 0.36
N ALA A 69 -12.11 12.88 1.40
CA ALA A 69 -12.85 13.07 2.65
C ALA A 69 -12.25 14.14 3.58
N LEU A 70 -11.05 14.64 3.29
CA LEU A 70 -10.20 15.49 4.14
C LEU A 70 -9.91 16.83 3.47
#